data_AF-A0A0G2EWE7-F1
#
_entry.id   AF-A0A0G2EWE7-F1
#
_cell.length_a   1.000
_cell.length_b   1.000
_cell.length_c   1.000
_cell.angle_alpha   90.00
_cell.angle_beta   90.00
_cell.angle_gamma   90.00
#
_symmetry.space_group_name_H-M   'P 1'
#
loop_
_entity.id
_entity.type
_entity.pdbx_description
1 polymer ?
#
loop_
_entity_poly.entity_id
_entity_poly.type
_entity_poly.pdbx_seq_one_letter_code
_entity_poly.pdbx_strand_id
1 'polypeptide(L)'
;MAQPSYVPESLKELAKLSDEIWFVAGDTSVDSSWYTKRASLSAIYSASEVFMTQDQSTDYKDTERFLDSRLEDLRKFGGATSALSEWLDYTGHSVVNVLRSKGVRI
;
A
#
# COMPACT_ATOMS: atom_id res chain seq x y z
N MET A 1 -0.54 20.55 19.33
CA MET A 1 0.22 19.36 19.74
C MET A 1 -0.75 18.20 19.95
N ALA A 2 -0.45 17.01 19.42
CA ALA A 2 -1.33 15.83 19.49
C ALA A 2 -1.54 15.40 20.96
N GLN A 3 -2.79 15.15 21.34
CA GLN A 3 -3.14 14.67 22.69
C GLN A 3 -3.52 13.19 22.63
N PRO A 4 -2.96 12.33 23.51
CA PRO A 4 -3.22 10.88 23.49
C PRO A 4 -4.71 10.50 23.58
N SER A 5 -5.52 11.30 24.27
CA SER A 5 -6.96 11.08 24.43
C SER A 5 -7.74 11.11 23.11
N TYR A 6 -7.27 11.86 22.10
CA TYR A 6 -7.94 11.96 20.81
C TYR A 6 -7.44 10.94 19.79
N VAL A 7 -6.32 10.25 20.05
CA VAL A 7 -5.72 9.30 19.11
C VAL A 7 -6.71 8.24 18.61
N PRO A 8 -7.53 7.58 19.46
CA PRO A 8 -8.47 6.57 18.98
C PRO A 8 -9.52 7.11 18.00
N GLU A 9 -10.11 8.27 18.30
CA GLU A 9 -11.13 8.86 17.43
C GLU A 9 -10.49 9.41 16.15
N SER A 10 -9.33 10.05 16.24
CA SER A 10 -8.59 10.53 15.06
C SER A 10 -8.20 9.39 14.11
N LEU A 11 -7.75 8.25 14.64
CA LEU A 11 -7.43 7.08 13.81
C LEU A 11 -8.67 6.49 13.13
N LYS A 12 -9.81 6.47 13.83
CA LYS A 12 -11.08 6.00 13.28
C LYS A 12 -11.57 6.90 12.15
N GLU A 13 -11.49 8.22 12.30
CA GLU A 13 -11.85 9.15 11.23
C GLU A 13 -10.87 9.05 10.04
N LEU A 14 -9.57 8.90 10.30
CA LEU A 14 -8.58 8.65 9.24
C LEU A 14 -8.84 7.35 8.48
N ALA A 15 -9.27 6.29 9.19
CA ALA A 15 -9.62 5.02 8.57
C ALA A 15 -10.86 5.16 7.68
N LYS A 16 -11.90 5.86 8.14
CA LYS A 16 -13.10 6.16 7.33
C LYS A 16 -12.79 7.01 6.11
N LEU A 17 -11.94 8.03 6.26
CA LEU A 17 -11.51 8.88 5.15
C LEU A 17 -10.79 8.05 4.08
N SER A 18 -9.85 7.20 4.50
CA SER A 18 -9.13 6.28 3.61
C SER A 18 -10.07 5.30 2.90
N ASP A 19 -11.06 4.77 3.63
CA ASP A 19 -12.12 3.91 3.06
C ASP A 19 -12.94 4.63 1.99
N GLU A 20 -13.40 5.86 2.25
CA GLU A 20 -14.17 6.66 1.31
C GLU A 20 -13.37 7.02 0.05
N ILE A 21 -12.09 7.40 0.20
CA ILE A 21 -11.21 7.68 -0.95
C ILE A 21 -11.09 6.45 -1.86
N TRP A 22 -10.86 5.27 -1.27
CA TRP A 22 -10.78 4.03 -2.05
C TRP A 22 -12.12 3.64 -2.67
N PHE A 23 -13.23 3.85 -1.95
CA PHE A 23 -14.58 3.63 -2.46
C PHE A 23 -14.86 4.48 -3.70
N VAL A 24 -14.59 5.79 -3.63
CA VAL A 24 -14.76 6.72 -4.76
C VAL A 24 -13.77 6.42 -5.90
N ALA A 25 -12.58 5.90 -5.58
CA ALA A 25 -11.62 5.42 -6.57
C ALA A 25 -12.02 4.09 -7.24
N GLY A 26 -13.13 3.46 -6.81
CA GLY A 26 -13.68 2.24 -7.40
C GLY A 26 -13.05 0.95 -6.88
N ASP A 27 -12.42 0.95 -5.69
CA ASP A 27 -11.86 -0.25 -5.08
C ASP A 27 -12.95 -1.26 -4.70
N THR A 28 -12.81 -2.50 -5.17
CA THR A 28 -13.73 -3.62 -4.85
C THR A 28 -13.03 -4.74 -4.08
N SER A 29 -11.90 -4.46 -3.43
CA SER A 29 -11.15 -5.44 -2.65
C SER A 29 -11.98 -5.97 -1.47
N VAL A 30 -12.01 -7.29 -1.31
CA VAL A 30 -12.66 -7.99 -0.17
C VAL A 30 -11.72 -8.97 0.54
N ASP A 31 -10.49 -9.06 0.05
CA ASP A 31 -9.41 -9.91 0.56
C ASP A 31 -8.47 -9.10 1.48
N SER A 32 -7.37 -9.71 1.92
CA SER A 32 -6.37 -9.06 2.76
C SER A 32 -5.85 -7.73 2.19
N SER A 33 -5.91 -7.54 0.87
CA SER A 33 -5.53 -6.28 0.22
C SER A 33 -6.39 -5.09 0.67
N TRP A 34 -7.63 -5.32 1.15
CA TRP A 34 -8.50 -4.29 1.71
C TRP A 34 -7.83 -3.55 2.87
N TYR A 35 -7.22 -4.30 3.80
CA TYR A 35 -6.53 -3.74 4.97
C TYR A 35 -5.27 -3.00 4.56
N THR A 36 -4.46 -3.61 3.69
CA THR A 36 -3.19 -3.02 3.26
C THR A 36 -3.40 -1.73 2.48
N LYS A 37 -4.40 -1.67 1.59
CA LYS A 37 -4.75 -0.45 0.82
C LYS A 37 -5.15 0.69 1.73
N ARG A 38 -6.01 0.44 2.72
CA ARG A 38 -6.48 1.48 3.65
C ARG A 38 -5.39 1.94 4.61
N ALA A 39 -4.64 1.00 5.18
CA ALA A 39 -3.52 1.31 6.07
C ALA A 39 -2.43 2.13 5.37
N SER A 40 -2.05 1.74 4.14
CA SER A 40 -1.05 2.47 3.36
C SER A 40 -1.51 3.86 2.97
N LEU A 41 -2.74 4.02 2.49
CA LEU A 41 -3.28 5.34 2.15
C LEU A 41 -3.40 6.25 3.37
N SER A 42 -3.86 5.74 4.52
CA SER A 42 -3.87 6.50 5.78
C SER A 42 -2.48 6.98 6.18
N ALA A 43 -1.46 6.12 6.04
CA ALA A 43 -0.08 6.50 6.34
C ALA A 43 0.45 7.57 5.38
N ILE A 44 0.17 7.45 4.08
CA ILE A 44 0.57 8.44 3.06
C ILE A 44 -0.11 9.79 3.33
N TYR A 45 -1.40 9.78 3.65
CA TYR A 45 -2.16 10.98 3.98
C TYR A 45 -1.54 11.71 5.18
N SER A 46 -1.35 11.02 6.30
CA SER A 46 -0.77 11.63 7.51
C SER A 46 0.68 12.11 7.29
N ALA A 47 1.49 11.37 6.52
CA ALA A 47 2.83 11.80 6.18
C ALA A 47 2.83 13.07 5.31
N SER A 48 1.92 13.15 4.34
CA SER A 48 1.77 14.31 3.46
C SER A 48 1.25 15.53 4.22
N GLU A 49 0.31 15.34 5.15
CA GLU A 49 -0.18 16.40 6.05
C GLU A 49 0.95 16.97 6.92
N VAL A 50 1.79 16.10 7.50
CA VAL A 50 2.98 16.54 8.27
C VAL A 50 3.98 17.26 7.38
N PHE A 51 4.24 16.76 6.17
CA PHE A 51 5.11 17.43 5.20
C PHE A 51 4.59 18.83 4.85
N MET A 52 3.29 18.95 4.59
CA MET A 52 2.61 20.19 4.24
C MET A 52 2.80 21.29 5.29
N THR A 53 2.91 20.93 6.58
CA THR A 53 3.14 21.91 7.66
C THR A 53 4.47 22.68 7.53
N GLN A 54 5.44 22.14 6.80
CA GLN A 54 6.77 22.72 6.60
C GLN A 54 7.00 23.23 5.18
N ASP A 55 6.06 22.97 4.26
CA ASP A 55 6.16 23.37 2.87
C ASP A 55 5.98 24.90 2.74
N GLN A 56 6.90 25.55 2.02
CA GLN A 56 6.91 26.99 1.73
C GLN A 56 6.88 27.26 0.22
N SER A 57 6.72 26.22 -0.59
CA SER A 57 6.62 26.33 -2.04
C SER A 57 5.30 26.99 -2.44
N THR A 58 5.30 27.66 -3.61
CA THR A 58 4.08 28.25 -4.17
C THR A 58 3.02 27.17 -4.40
N ASP A 59 1.82 27.39 -3.86
CA ASP A 59 0.67 26.49 -3.98
C ASP A 59 0.94 25.04 -3.50
N TYR A 60 1.87 24.83 -2.55
CA TYR A 60 2.20 23.52 -1.99
C TYR A 60 2.72 22.50 -3.02
N LYS A 61 3.39 22.96 -4.07
CA LYS A 61 3.95 22.08 -5.13
C LYS A 61 4.89 21.01 -4.61
N ASP A 62 5.63 21.26 -3.55
CA ASP A 62 6.53 20.26 -2.98
C ASP A 62 5.75 19.18 -2.21
N THR A 63 4.64 19.53 -1.57
CA THR A 63 3.70 18.57 -0.97
C THR A 63 3.05 17.69 -2.03
N GLU A 64 2.61 18.27 -3.15
CA GLU A 64 2.05 17.51 -4.28
C GLU A 64 3.06 16.48 -4.81
N ARG A 65 4.32 16.91 -5.05
CA ARG A 65 5.41 16.01 -5.47
C ARG A 65 5.70 14.91 -4.45
N PHE A 66 5.69 15.25 -3.16
CA PHE A 66 5.88 14.28 -2.09
C PHE A 66 4.78 13.22 -2.12
N LEU A 67 3.52 13.65 -2.19
CA LEU A 67 2.36 12.77 -2.27
C LEU A 67 2.46 11.84 -3.49
N ASP A 68 2.74 12.38 -4.66
CA ASP A 68 2.90 11.60 -5.91
C ASP A 68 4.00 10.54 -5.78
N SER A 69 5.16 10.90 -5.21
CA SER A 69 6.25 9.96 -4.96
C SER A 69 5.81 8.81 -4.04
N ARG A 70 5.06 9.09 -2.97
CA ARG A 70 4.58 8.05 -2.05
C ARG A 70 3.51 7.14 -2.69
N LEU A 71 2.63 7.70 -3.52
CA LEU A 71 1.65 6.91 -4.28
C LEU A 71 2.34 6.03 -5.32
N GLU A 72 3.41 6.52 -5.96
CA GLU A 72 4.21 5.72 -6.88
C GLU A 72 4.93 4.56 -6.15
N ASP A 73 5.51 4.83 -4.98
CA ASP A 73 6.14 3.80 -4.15
C ASP A 73 5.14 2.70 -3.75
N LEU A 74 3.90 3.08 -3.39
CA LEU A 74 2.82 2.13 -3.08
C LEU A 74 2.49 1.23 -4.29
N ARG A 75 2.38 1.81 -5.49
CA ARG A 75 2.12 1.06 -6.72
C ARG A 75 3.25 0.08 -7.03
N LYS A 76 4.51 0.52 -6.88
CA LYS A 76 5.69 -0.34 -7.06
C LYS A 76 5.70 -1.50 -6.07
N PHE A 77 5.35 -1.25 -4.81
CA PHE A 77 5.31 -2.30 -3.79
C PHE A 77 4.25 -3.36 -4.10
N GLY A 78 3.03 -2.95 -4.49
CA GLY A 78 1.97 -3.88 -4.90
C GLY A 78 2.31 -4.69 -6.17
N GLY A 79 3.01 -4.07 -7.13
CA GLY A 79 3.50 -4.77 -8.31
C GLY A 79 4.63 -5.76 -8.00
N ALA A 80 5.57 -5.37 -7.13
CA ALA A 80 6.72 -6.19 -6.77
C ALA A 80 6.33 -7.47 -6.02
N THR A 81 5.35 -7.40 -5.11
CA THR A 81 4.84 -8.60 -4.41
C THR A 81 4.18 -9.57 -5.38
N SER A 82 3.38 -9.05 -6.32
CA SER A 82 2.71 -9.85 -7.34
C SER A 82 3.70 -10.54 -8.29
N ALA A 83 4.72 -9.79 -8.74
CA ALA A 83 5.78 -10.33 -9.59
C ALA A 83 6.63 -11.40 -8.87
N LEU A 84 6.90 -11.20 -7.58
CA LEU A 84 7.65 -12.17 -6.77
C LEU A 84 6.88 -13.47 -6.57
N SER A 85 5.57 -13.40 -6.29
CA SER A 85 4.74 -14.61 -6.18
C SER A 85 4.69 -15.39 -7.49
N GLU A 86 4.54 -14.69 -8.61
CA GLU A 86 4.50 -15.33 -9.94
C GLU A 86 5.84 -16.02 -10.27
N TRP A 87 6.98 -15.39 -9.96
CA TRP A 87 8.30 -16.00 -10.13
C TRP A 87 8.51 -17.25 -9.25
N LEU A 88 8.04 -17.21 -7.99
CA LEU A 88 8.14 -18.34 -7.07
C LEU A 88 7.30 -19.53 -7.54
N ASP A 89 6.07 -19.29 -7.97
CA ASP A 89 5.17 -20.34 -8.48
C ASP A 89 5.75 -20.99 -9.73
N TYR A 90 6.23 -20.18 -10.69
CA TYR A 90 6.87 -20.68 -11.90
C TYR A 90 8.11 -21.54 -11.59
N THR A 91 8.99 -21.05 -10.72
CA THR A 91 10.21 -21.77 -10.34
C THR A 91 9.87 -23.05 -9.57
N GLY A 92 8.92 -23.00 -8.64
CA GLY A 92 8.45 -24.14 -7.86
C GLY A 92 7.89 -25.25 -8.75
N HIS A 93 6.98 -24.91 -9.67
CA HIS A 93 6.43 -25.87 -10.62
C HIS A 93 7.50 -26.47 -11.54
N SER A 94 8.45 -25.65 -12.00
CA SER A 94 9.57 -26.11 -12.82
C SER A 94 10.45 -27.11 -12.07
N VAL A 95 10.79 -26.81 -10.81
CA VAL A 95 11.60 -27.68 -9.95
C VAL A 95 10.86 -28.99 -9.66
N VAL A 96 9.57 -28.94 -9.33
CA VAL A 96 8.75 -30.15 -9.09
C VAL A 96 8.67 -31.01 -10.34
N ASN A 97 8.45 -30.43 -11.51
CA ASN A 97 8.39 -31.17 -12.77
C ASN A 97 9.74 -31.82 -13.12
N VAL A 98 10.85 -31.13 -12.89
CA VAL A 98 12.20 -31.69 -13.09
C VAL A 98 12.47 -32.84 -12.11
N LEU A 99 12.11 -32.70 -10.83
CA LEU A 99 12.26 -33.76 -9.83
C LEU A 99 11.40 -34.99 -10.16
N ARG A 100 10.15 -34.78 -10.61
CA ARG A 100 9.27 -35.85 -11.09
C ARG A 100 9.83 -36.55 -12.33
N SER A 101 10.45 -35.80 -13.25
CA SER A 101 11.08 -36.36 -14.46
C SER A 101 12.30 -37.24 -14.16
N LYS A 102 12.98 -37.01 -13.03
CA LYS A 102 14.14 -37.79 -12.57
C LYS A 102 13.78 -38.99 -11.70
N GLY A 103 12.48 -39.35 -11.62
CA GLY A 103 12.03 -40.60 -10.99
C GLY A 103 11.97 -40.57 -9.46
N VAL A 104 12.05 -39.39 -8.84
CA VAL A 104 11.79 -39.24 -7.40
C VAL A 104 10.30 -39.46 -7.16
N ARG A 105 9.94 -40.47 -6.38
CA ARG A 105 8.57 -40.68 -5.91
C ARG A 105 8.26 -39.58 -4.88
N ILE A 106 7.57 -38.54 -5.34
CA ILE A 106 6.91 -37.51 -4.52
C ILE A 106 5.41 -37.66 -4.71
#